data_AF-A0A9D7EBM5-F1
#
_entry.id   AF-A0A9D7EBM5-F1
#
_cell.length_a   1.000
_cell.length_b   1.000
_cell.length_c   1.000
_cell.angle_alpha   90.00
_cell.angle_beta   90.00
_cell.angle_gamma   90.00
#
_symmetry.space_group_name_H-M   'P 1'
#
loop_
_entity.id
_entity.type
_entity.pdbx_description
1 polymer ?
#
loop_
_entity_poly.entity_id
_entity_poly.type
_entity_poly.pdbx_seq_one_letter_code
_entity_poly.pdbx_strand_id
1 'polypeptide(L)'
;MIKRLIACGILMISIAAFSGCSKDPEDGNGNAANAVLLRPERFPSLYEGLVYEGWMVNIDEDSNWVESVSLGKFFWDEYEYRFLTPDAAKTVKDSIFNIPGDNPNAYDWDMIGITLEEYPTDESTEPSATVVAQSTIERDISTFMRFPVNFDGIPAGTFVVSTFSNGFWYSLGEENAASERFGVWFLRLTPGPTSFPANELLDVGMTLPVLPDTGYLYEGWVALNGGDTISTGKFYYPDYQDYSNQHCDNRAIPNFPGEDFLTDKPDWIPAERWPLDITRGGVAFVTVEPNPDNDLRRPSNLVVLRGNLPQAVPSPYTPIRRVNFPIGSVAGVTFPKVEAVFIRR
;
A
#
# COMPACT_ATOMS: atom_id res chain seq x y z
N MET A 1 22.10 22.44 16.07
CA MET A 1 21.99 21.60 14.85
C MET A 1 21.76 20.18 15.29
N ILE A 2 20.50 19.80 15.43
CA ILE A 2 20.09 18.43 15.75
C ILE A 2 20.08 17.70 14.41
N LYS A 3 21.02 16.77 14.20
CA LYS A 3 20.94 15.80 13.11
C LYS A 3 19.64 15.02 13.32
N ARG A 4 18.69 15.13 12.39
CA ARG A 4 17.54 14.23 12.36
C ARG A 4 18.10 12.86 11.98
N LEU A 5 18.14 11.93 12.93
CA LEU A 5 18.24 10.52 12.58
C LEU A 5 16.93 10.18 11.86
N ILE A 6 17.00 9.84 10.58
CA ILE A 6 15.94 9.09 9.92
C ILE A 6 16.06 7.67 10.46
N ALA A 7 15.34 7.38 11.54
CA ALA A 7 15.14 6.01 11.99
C ALA A 7 14.03 5.41 11.13
N CYS A 8 14.38 4.77 10.01
CA CYS A 8 13.47 3.85 9.34
C CYS A 8 13.46 2.54 10.13
N GLY A 9 12.34 2.24 10.79
CA GLY A 9 12.22 1.11 11.70
C GLY A 9 12.42 -0.25 11.04
N ILE A 10 13.35 -1.01 11.61
CA ILE A 10 13.53 -2.47 11.65
C ILE A 10 12.66 -3.25 10.65
N LEU A 11 13.21 -3.50 9.46
CA LEU A 11 12.78 -4.61 8.62
C LEU A 11 13.63 -5.83 8.99
N MET A 12 13.07 -6.80 9.71
CA MET A 12 13.72 -8.09 9.97
C MET A 12 13.86 -8.87 8.66
N ILE A 13 14.87 -8.56 7.86
CA ILE A 13 15.32 -9.40 6.77
C ILE A 13 16.06 -10.57 7.42
N SER A 14 15.52 -11.78 7.27
CA SER A 14 16.19 -13.00 7.71
C SER A 14 17.40 -13.27 6.80
N ILE A 15 18.55 -12.67 7.11
CA ILE A 15 19.80 -12.90 6.39
C ILE A 15 20.57 -14.01 7.08
N ALA A 16 20.87 -15.07 6.33
CA ALA A 16 21.89 -16.03 6.73
C ALA A 16 23.24 -15.31 6.80
N ALA A 17 23.80 -15.18 8.01
CA ALA A 17 25.07 -14.52 8.24
C ALA A 17 26.20 -15.21 7.47
N PHE A 18 26.65 -14.59 6.38
CA PHE A 18 27.97 -14.86 5.81
C PHE A 18 28.94 -13.82 6.33
N SER A 19 29.93 -14.31 7.07
CA SER A 19 31.07 -13.55 7.58
C SER A 19 31.76 -12.79 6.45
N GLY A 20 31.74 -11.46 6.50
CA GLY A 20 32.54 -10.60 5.63
C GLY A 20 34.03 -10.77 5.93
N CYS A 21 34.76 -11.33 4.96
CA CYS A 21 36.22 -11.25 4.95
C CYS A 21 36.67 -9.84 4.52
N SER A 22 37.71 -9.36 5.19
CA SER A 22 38.35 -8.06 5.06
C SER A 22 38.76 -7.69 3.62
N LYS A 23 38.65 -6.40 3.32
CA LYS A 23 39.19 -5.72 2.13
C LYS A 23 40.66 -6.09 1.89
N ASP A 24 40.99 -6.35 0.64
CA ASP A 24 42.36 -6.24 0.08
C ASP A 24 42.28 -6.12 -1.48
N PRO A 25 43.34 -5.63 -2.16
CA PRO A 25 43.29 -4.35 -2.89
C PRO A 25 43.39 -4.45 -4.42
N GLU A 26 43.04 -3.35 -5.09
CA GLU A 26 43.37 -2.93 -6.47
C GLU A 26 43.35 -3.99 -7.58
N ASP A 27 42.17 -4.21 -8.17
CA ASP A 27 42.07 -4.61 -9.58
C ASP A 27 41.69 -3.40 -10.43
N GLY A 28 42.72 -2.77 -11.00
CA GLY A 28 42.57 -1.73 -12.00
C GLY A 28 41.98 -2.29 -13.31
N ASN A 29 40.81 -1.78 -13.67
CA ASN A 29 40.28 -1.68 -15.03
C ASN A 29 39.79 -2.99 -15.68
N GLY A 30 38.55 -3.37 -15.36
CA GLY A 30 37.78 -4.39 -16.11
C GLY A 30 36.26 -4.33 -15.93
N ASN A 31 35.76 -4.16 -14.70
CA ASN A 31 34.36 -4.45 -14.35
C ASN A 31 33.59 -3.30 -13.68
N ALA A 32 33.97 -2.04 -13.87
CA ALA A 32 33.21 -0.91 -13.30
C ALA A 32 31.83 -0.80 -13.97
N ALA A 33 30.78 -1.17 -13.24
CA ALA A 33 29.41 -0.96 -13.68
C ALA A 33 29.00 0.46 -13.28
N ASN A 34 29.13 1.40 -14.22
CA ASN A 34 28.88 2.83 -14.01
C ASN A 34 27.45 3.27 -14.33
N ALA A 35 26.58 2.34 -14.73
CA ALA A 35 25.18 2.60 -15.02
C ALA A 35 24.29 1.41 -14.66
N VAL A 36 23.01 1.69 -14.47
CA VAL A 36 21.97 0.71 -14.18
C VAL A 36 20.91 0.75 -15.28
N LEU A 37 20.63 -0.40 -15.88
CA LEU A 37 19.45 -0.59 -16.73
C LEU A 37 18.29 -1.10 -15.87
N LEU A 38 17.22 -0.32 -15.78
CA LEU A 38 16.01 -0.69 -15.05
C LEU A 38 14.96 -1.30 -15.98
N ARG A 39 14.38 -2.43 -15.56
CA ARG A 39 13.26 -3.10 -16.25
C ARG A 39 12.13 -3.33 -15.27
N PRO A 40 11.21 -2.36 -15.13
CA PRO A 40 10.08 -2.48 -14.24
C PRO A 40 9.03 -3.48 -14.75
N GLU A 41 8.48 -4.26 -13.83
CA GLU A 41 7.30 -5.10 -13.98
C GLU A 41 6.27 -4.62 -12.95
N ARG A 42 5.03 -4.33 -13.39
CA ARG A 42 3.94 -3.89 -12.50
C ARG A 42 4.23 -2.59 -11.74
N PHE A 43 5.01 -1.71 -12.34
CA PHE A 43 5.17 -0.35 -11.84
C PHE A 43 3.93 0.47 -12.23
N PRO A 44 3.23 1.11 -11.28
CA PRO A 44 2.07 1.91 -11.61
C PRO A 44 2.47 3.30 -12.10
N SER A 45 1.63 3.91 -12.93
CA SER A 45 1.72 5.35 -13.19
C SER A 45 1.30 6.13 -11.94
N LEU A 46 2.07 7.16 -11.58
CA LEU A 46 1.79 7.99 -10.41
C LEU A 46 0.73 9.05 -10.71
N TYR A 47 0.00 9.41 -9.65
CA TYR A 47 -0.87 10.59 -9.64
C TYR A 47 -0.07 11.89 -9.58
N GLU A 48 -0.74 13.02 -9.78
CA GLU A 48 -0.10 14.33 -9.68
C GLU A 48 0.47 14.55 -8.28
N GLY A 49 1.64 15.18 -8.19
CA GLY A 49 2.26 15.53 -6.89
C GLY A 49 3.32 14.54 -6.39
N LEU A 50 3.50 13.39 -7.05
CA LEU A 50 4.55 12.42 -6.72
C LEU A 50 5.41 12.08 -7.94
N VAL A 51 6.66 11.70 -7.69
CA VAL A 51 7.61 11.21 -8.69
C VAL A 51 8.39 10.02 -8.12
N TYR A 52 8.88 9.12 -8.97
CA TYR A 52 9.83 8.11 -8.52
C TYR A 52 11.24 8.67 -8.52
N GLU A 53 12.05 8.24 -7.56
CA GLU A 53 13.50 8.50 -7.58
C GLU A 53 14.26 7.20 -7.32
N GLY A 54 15.28 6.94 -8.16
CA GLY A 54 16.17 5.79 -7.98
C GLY A 54 17.38 6.17 -7.14
N TRP A 55 17.88 5.23 -6.35
CA TRP A 55 18.97 5.45 -5.40
C TRP A 55 19.96 4.29 -5.38
N MET A 56 21.24 4.61 -5.28
CA MET A 56 22.27 3.68 -4.78
C MET A 56 22.54 4.02 -3.31
N VAL A 57 22.67 3.00 -2.46
CA VAL A 57 22.57 3.17 -1.00
C VAL A 57 23.60 2.30 -0.28
N ASN A 58 24.27 2.86 0.74
CA ASN A 58 24.99 2.10 1.75
C ASN A 58 24.12 1.94 2.99
N ILE A 59 24.24 0.79 3.64
CA ILE A 59 23.47 0.46 4.84
C ILE A 59 24.34 0.24 6.05
N ASP A 60 23.77 0.46 7.24
CA ASP A 60 24.38 0.01 8.49
C ASP A 60 24.06 -1.46 8.82
N GLU A 61 24.50 -1.92 9.99
CA GLU A 61 24.29 -3.29 10.47
C GLU A 61 22.82 -3.67 10.66
N ASP A 62 21.94 -2.67 10.83
CA ASP A 62 20.50 -2.82 11.00
C ASP A 62 19.74 -2.64 9.66
N SER A 63 20.48 -2.55 8.54
CA SER A 63 19.94 -2.30 7.20
C SER A 63 19.29 -0.91 7.01
N ASN A 64 19.62 0.06 7.87
CA ASN A 64 19.18 1.43 7.67
C ASN A 64 19.99 2.10 6.58
N TRP A 65 19.32 2.89 5.75
CA TRP A 65 19.97 3.68 4.70
C TRP A 65 20.79 4.81 5.36
N VAL A 66 22.12 4.78 5.22
CA VAL A 66 23.03 5.74 5.90
C VAL A 66 23.75 6.70 4.95
N GLU A 67 23.93 6.30 3.69
CA GLU A 67 24.49 7.12 2.64
C GLU A 67 23.80 6.76 1.33
N SER A 68 23.49 7.74 0.50
CA SER A 68 22.79 7.51 -0.76
C SER A 68 23.22 8.48 -1.84
N VAL A 69 23.13 8.04 -3.09
CA VAL A 69 23.23 8.90 -4.26
C VAL A 69 22.03 8.68 -5.18
N SER A 70 21.45 9.77 -5.66
CA SER A 70 20.34 9.73 -6.59
C SER A 70 20.79 9.31 -7.99
N LEU A 71 20.06 8.36 -8.58
CA LEU A 71 20.13 8.00 -9.99
C LEU A 71 19.27 8.93 -10.87
N GLY A 72 18.47 9.79 -10.24
CA GLY A 72 17.57 10.74 -10.86
C GLY A 72 16.09 10.38 -10.72
N LYS A 73 15.26 11.43 -10.80
CA LYS A 73 13.80 11.35 -10.78
C LYS A 73 13.24 10.88 -12.13
N PHE A 74 12.14 10.15 -12.13
CA PHE A 74 11.45 9.69 -13.34
C PHE A 74 9.95 9.46 -13.10
N PHE A 75 9.16 9.54 -14.19
CA PHE A 75 7.81 8.97 -14.22
C PHE A 75 7.82 7.65 -14.98
N TRP A 76 6.79 6.83 -14.74
CA TRP A 76 6.53 5.59 -15.46
C TRP A 76 5.16 5.64 -16.14
N ASP A 77 5.13 5.27 -17.42
CA ASP A 77 3.92 5.05 -18.21
C ASP A 77 3.57 3.57 -18.18
N GLU A 78 2.55 3.20 -17.40
CA GLU A 78 2.14 1.80 -17.23
C GLU A 78 1.48 1.19 -18.47
N TYR A 79 1.00 2.02 -19.40
CA TYR A 79 0.34 1.58 -20.64
C TYR A 79 1.33 1.35 -21.77
N GLU A 80 2.33 2.24 -21.88
CA GLU A 80 3.37 2.18 -22.92
C GLU A 80 4.68 1.54 -22.43
N TYR A 81 4.74 1.15 -21.15
CA TYR A 81 5.88 0.49 -20.50
C TYR A 81 7.21 1.23 -20.69
N ARG A 82 7.22 2.54 -20.41
CA ARG A 82 8.39 3.40 -20.64
C ARG A 82 8.60 4.45 -19.56
N PHE A 83 9.85 4.85 -19.41
CA PHE A 83 10.26 5.96 -18.55
C PHE A 83 9.96 7.30 -19.22
N LEU A 84 9.53 8.27 -18.42
CA LEU A 84 9.33 9.65 -18.84
C LEU A 84 10.15 10.61 -17.98
N THR A 85 10.54 11.75 -18.53
CA THR A 85 11.28 12.79 -17.83
C THR A 85 10.43 13.41 -16.71
N PRO A 86 11.03 13.77 -15.56
CA PRO A 86 10.34 14.39 -14.43
C PRO A 86 10.15 15.90 -14.68
N ASP A 87 9.51 16.24 -15.80
CA ASP A 87 9.17 17.61 -16.20
C ASP A 87 7.73 17.67 -16.74
N ALA A 88 7.23 18.89 -16.95
CA ALA A 88 5.87 19.10 -17.43
C ALA A 88 5.60 18.49 -18.82
N ALA A 89 6.64 18.30 -19.65
CA ALA A 89 6.50 17.74 -20.98
C ALA A 89 6.45 16.19 -20.97
N LYS A 90 6.92 15.54 -19.89
CA LYS A 90 6.92 14.08 -19.70
C LYS A 90 7.43 13.34 -20.95
N THR A 91 8.56 13.79 -21.47
CA THR A 91 9.14 13.21 -22.69
C THR A 91 9.74 11.85 -22.42
N VAL A 92 9.81 10.98 -23.44
CA VAL A 92 10.37 9.63 -23.27
C VAL A 92 11.85 9.70 -22.87
N LYS A 93 12.20 8.96 -21.82
CA LYS A 93 13.55 8.83 -21.28
C LYS A 93 14.07 7.40 -21.48
N ASP A 94 15.38 7.24 -21.59
CA ASP A 94 16.04 5.92 -21.61
C ASP A 94 15.86 5.16 -20.29
N SER A 95 15.91 3.83 -20.37
CA SER A 95 15.88 2.95 -19.19
C SER A 95 17.23 2.83 -18.47
N ILE A 96 18.24 3.60 -18.92
CA ILE A 96 19.62 3.54 -18.40
C ILE A 96 19.88 4.77 -17.54
N PHE A 97 20.22 4.53 -16.29
CA PHE A 97 20.52 5.53 -15.28
C PHE A 97 22.01 5.50 -14.96
N ASN A 98 22.69 6.63 -15.13
CA ASN A 98 24.12 6.71 -14.82
C ASN A 98 24.31 6.88 -13.31
N ILE A 99 25.29 6.19 -12.74
CA ILE A 99 25.66 6.36 -11.35
C ILE A 99 26.52 7.65 -11.26
N PRO A 100 26.16 8.64 -10.43
CA PRO A 100 26.95 9.87 -10.32
C PRO A 100 28.30 9.64 -9.60
N GLY A 101 29.28 10.50 -9.89
CA GLY A 101 30.59 10.53 -9.22
C GLY A 101 31.78 10.54 -10.19
N ASP A 102 32.98 10.74 -9.64
CA ASP A 102 34.22 10.83 -10.42
C ASP A 102 34.73 9.45 -10.89
N ASN A 103 34.39 8.37 -10.17
CA ASN A 103 34.69 6.99 -10.54
C ASN A 103 33.55 6.06 -10.14
N PRO A 104 32.38 6.16 -10.80
CA PRO A 104 31.18 5.47 -10.37
C PRO A 104 31.26 3.96 -10.62
N ASN A 105 30.93 3.19 -9.60
CA ASN A 105 30.84 1.73 -9.67
C ASN A 105 29.69 1.22 -8.78
N ALA A 106 28.76 0.47 -9.35
CA ALA A 106 27.59 -0.06 -8.64
C ALA A 106 27.98 -0.94 -7.45
N TYR A 107 29.09 -1.68 -7.57
CA TYR A 107 29.56 -2.61 -6.54
C TYR A 107 30.26 -1.94 -5.36
N ASP A 108 30.36 -0.61 -5.36
CA ASP A 108 30.83 0.16 -4.21
C ASP A 108 29.67 0.48 -3.23
N TRP A 109 28.44 0.14 -3.61
CA TRP A 109 27.21 0.35 -2.84
C TRP A 109 26.62 -0.98 -2.35
N ASP A 110 25.94 -0.96 -1.20
CA ASP A 110 25.34 -2.16 -0.61
C ASP A 110 23.97 -2.50 -1.22
N MET A 111 23.20 -1.48 -1.59
CA MET A 111 21.80 -1.59 -2.00
C MET A 111 21.45 -0.66 -3.16
N ILE A 112 20.37 -1.02 -3.85
CA ILE A 112 19.67 -0.18 -4.82
C ILE A 112 18.19 -0.11 -4.42
N GLY A 113 17.58 1.06 -4.57
CA GLY A 113 16.18 1.25 -4.26
C GLY A 113 15.50 2.34 -5.08
N ILE A 114 14.17 2.37 -5.01
CA ILE A 114 13.30 3.37 -5.62
C ILE A 114 12.33 3.86 -4.56
N THR A 115 12.19 5.17 -4.41
CA THR A 115 11.27 5.83 -3.48
C THR A 115 10.20 6.64 -4.22
N LEU A 116 9.13 7.01 -3.50
CA LEU A 116 8.19 8.06 -3.91
C LEU A 116 8.58 9.39 -3.28
N GLU A 117 8.76 10.41 -4.10
CA GLU A 117 9.14 11.76 -3.67
C GLU A 117 8.05 12.76 -4.02
N GLU A 118 7.93 13.84 -3.23
CA GLU A 118 7.05 14.95 -3.59
C GLU A 118 7.51 15.61 -4.90
N TYR A 119 6.59 16.08 -5.72
CA TYR A 119 6.92 16.71 -7.00
C TYR A 119 5.94 17.85 -7.32
N PRO A 120 6.40 19.01 -7.84
CA PRO A 120 7.76 19.34 -8.24
C PRO A 120 8.60 20.02 -7.14
N THR A 121 8.13 20.03 -5.90
CA THR A 121 8.66 20.89 -4.83
C THR A 121 9.71 20.25 -3.95
N ASP A 122 9.99 18.95 -4.14
CA ASP A 122 10.98 18.27 -3.33
C ASP A 122 12.42 18.65 -3.73
N GLU A 123 13.07 19.33 -2.80
CA GLU A 123 14.48 19.73 -2.83
C GLU A 123 15.36 18.84 -1.92
N SER A 124 14.80 17.76 -1.35
CA SER A 124 15.55 16.82 -0.52
C SER A 124 16.66 16.16 -1.34
N THR A 125 17.82 16.02 -0.73
CA THR A 125 18.93 15.19 -1.26
C THR A 125 18.94 13.80 -0.63
N GLU A 126 18.00 13.53 0.29
CA GLU A 126 17.85 12.27 1.00
C GLU A 126 16.58 11.56 0.51
N PRO A 127 16.59 10.22 0.41
CA PRO A 127 15.43 9.43 0.02
C PRO A 127 14.27 9.59 1.00
N SER A 128 13.03 9.60 0.50
CA SER A 128 11.86 9.52 1.38
C SER A 128 11.76 8.16 2.08
N ALA A 129 10.93 8.13 3.11
CA ALA A 129 10.56 6.89 3.79
C ALA A 129 9.69 5.94 2.92
N THR A 130 9.14 6.42 1.80
CA THR A 130 8.17 5.68 0.98
C THR A 130 8.90 4.85 -0.08
N VAL A 131 9.51 3.74 0.35
CA VAL A 131 10.26 2.84 -0.55
C VAL A 131 9.32 1.94 -1.34
N VAL A 132 9.43 1.95 -2.67
CA VAL A 132 8.56 1.20 -3.60
C VAL A 132 9.19 -0.13 -4.01
N ALA A 133 10.50 -0.13 -4.22
CA ALA A 133 11.25 -1.32 -4.58
C ALA A 133 12.68 -1.20 -4.09
N GLN A 134 13.25 -2.25 -3.52
CA GLN A 134 14.65 -2.29 -3.11
C GLN A 134 15.25 -3.68 -3.21
N SER A 135 16.58 -3.76 -3.27
CA SER A 135 17.34 -5.00 -3.12
C SER A 135 18.77 -4.70 -2.68
N THR A 136 19.40 -5.68 -2.02
CA THR A 136 20.86 -5.75 -1.92
C THR A 136 21.48 -5.93 -3.29
N ILE A 137 22.66 -5.34 -3.46
CA ILE A 137 23.50 -5.50 -4.63
C ILE A 137 24.35 -6.75 -4.43
N GLU A 138 24.05 -7.77 -5.21
CA GLU A 138 24.91 -8.93 -5.33
C GLU A 138 25.95 -8.65 -6.42
N ARG A 139 27.14 -9.26 -6.33
CA ARG A 139 28.19 -9.10 -7.37
C ARG A 139 27.86 -9.81 -8.70
N ASP A 140 26.58 -10.02 -8.93
CA ASP A 140 25.99 -10.56 -10.14
C ASP A 140 25.68 -9.42 -11.12
N ILE A 141 25.48 -9.78 -12.39
CA ILE A 141 25.17 -8.81 -13.46
C ILE A 141 23.82 -8.09 -13.21
N SER A 142 22.95 -8.65 -12.37
CA SER A 142 21.61 -8.10 -12.11
C SER A 142 21.06 -8.49 -10.75
N THR A 143 20.14 -7.69 -10.23
CA THR A 143 19.33 -8.00 -9.04
C THR A 143 17.84 -7.70 -9.29
N PHE A 144 16.95 -8.23 -8.43
CA PHE A 144 15.51 -7.98 -8.51
C PHE A 144 15.04 -7.17 -7.29
N MET A 145 14.76 -5.89 -7.52
CA MET A 145 14.14 -5.03 -6.53
C MET A 145 12.68 -5.41 -6.32
N ARG A 146 12.25 -5.44 -5.05
CA ARG A 146 10.89 -5.80 -4.64
C ARG A 146 10.39 -4.82 -3.58
N PHE A 147 9.08 -4.77 -3.42
CA PHE A 147 8.47 -4.03 -2.32
C PHE A 147 9.04 -4.49 -0.96
N PRO A 148 9.31 -3.58 0.00
CA PRO A 148 9.99 -3.92 1.25
C PRO A 148 9.25 -4.93 2.13
N VAL A 149 7.93 -5.03 2.00
CA VAL A 149 7.09 -5.94 2.77
C VAL A 149 6.70 -7.16 1.94
N ASN A 150 6.81 -8.35 2.55
CA ASN A 150 6.34 -9.57 1.94
C ASN A 150 4.86 -9.82 2.25
N PHE A 151 4.04 -9.93 1.21
CA PHE A 151 2.61 -10.21 1.29
C PHE A 151 2.24 -11.64 0.85
N ASP A 152 3.24 -12.50 0.58
CA ASP A 152 3.01 -13.88 0.21
C ASP A 152 2.36 -14.67 1.34
N GLY A 153 1.33 -15.45 1.02
CA GLY A 153 0.69 -16.35 1.97
C GLY A 153 -0.23 -15.70 3.00
N ILE A 154 -0.63 -14.44 2.81
CA ILE A 154 -1.64 -13.78 3.65
C ILE A 154 -2.94 -14.62 3.67
N PRO A 155 -3.48 -14.95 4.87
CA PRO A 155 -4.69 -15.75 4.97
C PRO A 155 -5.91 -14.98 4.45
N ALA A 156 -6.99 -15.71 4.14
CA ALA A 156 -8.27 -15.07 3.91
C ALA A 156 -8.72 -14.29 5.15
N GLY A 157 -9.29 -13.11 4.92
CA GLY A 157 -9.98 -12.32 5.93
C GLY A 157 -11.49 -12.38 5.81
N THR A 158 -12.17 -11.64 6.66
CA THR A 158 -13.60 -11.39 6.63
C THR A 158 -13.87 -9.90 6.69
N PHE A 159 -15.00 -9.51 6.12
CA PHE A 159 -15.61 -8.22 6.39
C PHE A 159 -17.10 -8.42 6.61
N VAL A 160 -17.71 -7.41 7.21
CA VAL A 160 -19.11 -7.39 7.59
C VAL A 160 -19.78 -6.25 6.85
N VAL A 161 -20.98 -6.53 6.32
CA VAL A 161 -21.90 -5.47 5.87
C VAL A 161 -22.88 -5.22 7.02
N SER A 162 -22.72 -4.07 7.66
CA SER A 162 -23.53 -3.62 8.81
C SER A 162 -23.34 -2.12 8.98
N THR A 163 -24.37 -1.46 9.51
CA THR A 163 -24.36 0.00 9.70
C THR A 163 -24.35 0.29 11.21
N PHE A 164 -23.18 0.30 11.86
CA PHE A 164 -23.12 0.34 13.33
C PHE A 164 -23.55 1.69 13.94
N SER A 165 -23.22 2.80 13.28
CA SER A 165 -23.45 4.17 13.77
C SER A 165 -24.92 4.58 13.77
N ASN A 166 -25.81 3.84 13.11
CA ASN A 166 -27.26 4.11 13.14
C ASN A 166 -27.95 3.62 14.44
N GLY A 167 -27.22 2.90 15.32
CA GLY A 167 -27.69 2.45 16.63
C GLY A 167 -28.52 1.18 16.63
N PHE A 168 -28.69 0.55 15.47
CA PHE A 168 -29.46 -0.69 15.28
C PHE A 168 -28.91 -1.84 16.11
N TRP A 169 -27.59 -1.89 16.33
CA TRP A 169 -26.95 -2.90 17.17
C TRP A 169 -27.48 -2.94 18.62
N TYR A 170 -28.00 -1.80 19.11
CA TYR A 170 -28.45 -1.66 20.50
C TYR A 170 -29.97 -1.75 20.68
N SER A 171 -30.76 -1.68 19.59
CA SER A 171 -32.21 -1.87 19.64
C SER A 171 -32.54 -3.36 19.45
N LEU A 172 -32.55 -4.09 20.56
CA LEU A 172 -33.06 -5.46 20.67
C LEU A 172 -34.49 -5.56 20.10
N GLY A 173 -34.64 -5.96 18.84
CA GLY A 173 -35.89 -6.53 18.33
C GLY A 173 -36.47 -5.93 17.05
N GLU A 174 -35.89 -4.90 16.45
CA GLU A 174 -36.32 -4.44 15.12
C GLU A 174 -35.35 -4.92 14.06
N GLU A 175 -35.48 -6.19 13.64
CA GLU A 175 -34.74 -6.74 12.52
C GLU A 175 -35.22 -6.12 11.19
N ASN A 176 -34.64 -5.00 10.78
CA ASN A 176 -34.77 -4.53 9.42
C ASN A 176 -33.42 -4.62 8.72
N ALA A 177 -33.11 -5.75 8.07
CA ALA A 177 -31.89 -5.93 7.29
C ALA A 177 -31.70 -4.84 6.21
N ALA A 178 -32.75 -4.07 5.90
CA ALA A 178 -32.69 -2.88 5.09
C ALA A 178 -31.78 -1.77 5.67
N SER A 179 -31.62 -1.64 6.99
CA SER A 179 -30.78 -0.59 7.60
C SER A 179 -29.29 -0.93 7.62
N GLU A 180 -28.92 -2.21 7.45
CA GLU A 180 -27.55 -2.72 7.61
C GLU A 180 -26.73 -2.69 6.31
N ARG A 181 -27.30 -2.16 5.23
CA ARG A 181 -26.69 -2.15 3.89
C ARG A 181 -25.84 -0.94 3.58
N PHE A 182 -25.56 -0.10 4.58
CA PHE A 182 -24.91 1.19 4.41
C PHE A 182 -23.53 1.25 5.07
N GLY A 183 -22.95 0.15 5.52
CA GLY A 183 -21.62 0.17 6.12
C GLY A 183 -20.84 -1.11 5.87
N VAL A 184 -19.52 -0.97 5.84
CA VAL A 184 -18.57 -2.07 5.68
C VAL A 184 -17.52 -1.99 6.78
N TRP A 185 -17.28 -3.12 7.43
CA TRP A 185 -16.36 -3.19 8.56
C TRP A 185 -15.44 -4.39 8.41
N PHE A 186 -14.12 -4.17 8.47
CA PHE A 186 -13.11 -5.21 8.27
C PHE A 186 -12.87 -6.01 9.56
N LEU A 187 -13.94 -6.60 10.07
CA LEU A 187 -13.98 -7.36 11.31
C LEU A 187 -14.59 -8.74 11.08
N ARG A 188 -14.54 -9.57 12.12
CA ARG A 188 -15.14 -10.89 12.18
C ARG A 188 -16.21 -10.92 13.26
N LEU A 189 -17.36 -11.51 12.93
CA LEU A 189 -18.43 -11.79 13.88
C LEU A 189 -18.28 -13.21 14.40
N THR A 190 -18.13 -13.36 15.72
CA THR A 190 -18.06 -14.66 16.38
C THR A 190 -19.33 -14.95 17.17
N PRO A 191 -19.75 -16.23 17.25
CA PRO A 191 -20.90 -16.59 18.08
C PRO A 191 -20.69 -16.15 19.53
N GLY A 192 -21.67 -15.43 20.08
CA GLY A 192 -21.72 -15.10 21.49
C GLY A 192 -22.04 -16.29 22.39
N PRO A 193 -21.96 -16.11 23.71
CA PRO A 193 -22.25 -17.16 24.69
C PRO A 193 -23.72 -17.63 24.72
N THR A 194 -24.63 -16.98 24.00
CA THR A 194 -26.04 -17.40 23.87
C THR A 194 -26.53 -17.31 22.42
N SER A 195 -27.36 -18.27 22.00
CA SER A 195 -27.87 -18.40 20.63
C SER A 195 -29.08 -17.47 20.37
N PHE A 196 -28.83 -16.19 20.17
CA PHE A 196 -29.76 -15.22 19.54
C PHE A 196 -28.93 -14.18 18.79
N PRO A 197 -29.39 -13.64 17.63
CA PRO A 197 -28.58 -12.84 16.69
C PRO A 197 -28.09 -11.47 17.19
N ALA A 198 -28.24 -11.15 18.49
CA ALA A 198 -27.87 -9.87 19.11
C ALA A 198 -26.62 -9.95 20.03
N ASN A 199 -25.93 -11.10 20.10
CA ASN A 199 -24.80 -11.29 21.02
C ASN A 199 -23.49 -11.68 20.30
N GLU A 200 -23.33 -11.40 19.01
CA GLU A 200 -22.06 -11.67 18.32
C GLU A 200 -20.94 -10.81 18.93
N LEU A 201 -19.76 -11.39 19.12
CA LEU A 201 -18.57 -10.64 19.54
C LEU A 201 -17.82 -10.18 18.29
N LEU A 202 -17.36 -8.93 18.33
CA LEU A 202 -16.48 -8.36 17.31
C LEU A 202 -15.05 -8.86 17.55
N ASP A 203 -14.40 -9.32 16.50
CA ASP A 203 -13.01 -9.76 16.52
C ASP A 203 -12.28 -9.30 15.25
N VAL A 204 -10.96 -9.39 15.23
CA VAL A 204 -10.14 -8.99 14.08
C VAL A 204 -10.54 -9.76 12.83
N GLY A 205 -10.81 -9.02 11.75
CA GLY A 205 -11.30 -9.57 10.47
C GLY A 205 -10.19 -9.98 9.52
N MET A 206 -8.96 -9.48 9.70
CA MET A 206 -7.88 -9.62 8.74
C MET A 206 -6.55 -9.84 9.45
N THR A 207 -5.62 -10.53 8.79
CA THR A 207 -4.22 -10.60 9.21
C THR A 207 -3.39 -9.97 8.11
N LEU A 208 -2.75 -8.85 8.43
CA LEU A 208 -1.90 -8.10 7.49
C LEU A 208 -0.47 -8.05 8.05
N PRO A 209 0.56 -8.07 7.18
CA PRO A 209 1.93 -7.79 7.61
C PRO A 209 2.07 -6.40 8.23
N VAL A 210 3.09 -6.21 9.05
CA VAL A 210 3.47 -4.89 9.54
C VAL A 210 4.09 -4.11 8.39
N LEU A 211 3.57 -2.90 8.14
CA LEU A 211 4.18 -1.95 7.21
C LEU A 211 5.38 -1.26 7.87
N PRO A 212 6.32 -0.68 7.11
CA PRO A 212 7.32 0.21 7.71
C PRO A 212 6.63 1.31 8.53
N ASP A 213 7.25 1.71 9.65
CA ASP A 213 6.68 2.70 10.59
C ASP A 213 6.30 4.03 9.93
N THR A 214 6.90 4.34 8.78
CA THR A 214 6.69 5.54 7.99
C THR A 214 6.55 5.20 6.50
N GLY A 215 5.98 6.13 5.73
CA GLY A 215 5.88 6.03 4.28
C GLY A 215 4.64 5.27 3.75
N TYR A 216 4.01 4.42 4.56
CA TYR A 216 2.78 3.72 4.15
C TYR A 216 1.72 3.62 5.25
N LEU A 217 0.46 3.54 4.82
CA LEU A 217 -0.70 3.11 5.62
C LEU A 217 -1.51 2.09 4.83
N TYR A 218 -2.30 1.27 5.54
CA TYR A 218 -3.38 0.55 4.88
C TYR A 218 -4.57 1.49 4.69
N GLU A 219 -5.35 1.27 3.63
CA GLU A 219 -6.63 1.94 3.45
C GLU A 219 -7.69 0.95 2.98
N GLY A 220 -8.87 1.04 3.57
CA GLY A 220 -10.02 0.27 3.15
C GLY A 220 -10.83 1.03 2.10
N TRP A 221 -11.40 0.30 1.15
CA TRP A 221 -12.12 0.88 0.03
C TRP A 221 -13.37 0.08 -0.33
N VAL A 222 -14.37 0.81 -0.83
CA VAL A 222 -15.51 0.25 -1.57
C VAL A 222 -15.48 0.78 -3.00
N ALA A 223 -15.46 -0.12 -3.98
CA ALA A 223 -15.71 0.21 -5.38
C ALA A 223 -17.13 -0.20 -5.76
N LEU A 224 -17.86 0.76 -6.31
CA LEU A 224 -19.25 0.61 -6.73
C LEU A 224 -19.35 0.06 -8.16
N ASN A 225 -20.48 -0.57 -8.47
CA ASN A 225 -20.86 -0.88 -9.84
C ASN A 225 -20.98 0.41 -10.66
N GLY A 226 -19.93 0.76 -11.41
CA GLY A 226 -19.77 2.05 -12.09
C GLY A 226 -18.34 2.60 -12.07
N GLY A 227 -17.48 2.06 -11.20
CA GLY A 227 -16.05 2.42 -11.13
C GLY A 227 -15.72 3.47 -10.06
N ASP A 228 -16.72 4.13 -9.47
CA ASP A 228 -16.51 5.06 -8.36
C ASP A 228 -15.99 4.32 -7.12
N THR A 229 -15.00 4.91 -6.46
CA THR A 229 -14.41 4.42 -5.20
C THR A 229 -14.70 5.39 -4.06
N ILE A 230 -14.87 4.82 -2.86
CA ILE A 230 -14.98 5.57 -1.61
C ILE A 230 -14.10 4.89 -0.55
N SER A 231 -13.31 5.71 0.15
CA SER A 231 -12.48 5.25 1.26
C SER A 231 -13.35 4.93 2.46
N THR A 232 -12.94 3.92 3.23
CA THR A 232 -13.47 3.62 4.57
C THR A 232 -12.56 4.15 5.67
N GLY A 233 -11.52 4.91 5.34
CA GLY A 233 -10.50 5.35 6.26
C GLY A 233 -9.19 4.55 6.19
N LYS A 234 -8.11 5.25 6.57
CA LYS A 234 -6.75 4.72 6.67
C LYS A 234 -6.50 4.12 8.04
N PHE A 235 -5.75 3.05 8.11
CA PHE A 235 -5.39 2.41 9.36
C PHE A 235 -3.98 1.84 9.31
N TYR A 236 -3.36 1.74 10.48
CA TYR A 236 -2.06 1.09 10.62
C TYR A 236 -2.21 -0.37 11.09
N TYR A 237 -3.17 -0.64 11.98
CA TYR A 237 -3.42 -1.96 12.54
C TYR A 237 -4.83 -2.47 12.23
N PRO A 238 -5.02 -3.74 11.84
CA PRO A 238 -6.33 -4.30 11.52
C PRO A 238 -7.22 -4.56 12.76
N ASP A 239 -6.67 -4.50 13.97
CA ASP A 239 -7.36 -4.70 15.25
C ASP A 239 -7.64 -3.39 16.00
N TYR A 240 -7.47 -2.25 15.33
CA TYR A 240 -7.74 -0.92 15.88
C TYR A 240 -8.58 -0.09 14.92
N GLN A 241 -9.24 0.95 15.46
CA GLN A 241 -9.98 1.90 14.63
C GLN A 241 -9.07 2.59 13.61
N ASP A 242 -9.61 2.86 12.43
CA ASP A 242 -8.97 3.71 11.43
C ASP A 242 -8.92 5.20 11.88
N TYR A 243 -8.34 6.03 11.02
CA TYR A 243 -8.16 7.46 11.25
C TYR A 243 -9.35 8.31 10.77
N SER A 244 -10.45 7.72 10.29
CA SER A 244 -11.57 8.49 9.70
C SER A 244 -12.91 7.77 9.81
N ASN A 245 -13.89 8.43 10.43
CA ASN A 245 -15.29 7.98 10.48
C ASN A 245 -16.21 9.08 9.94
N GLN A 246 -15.79 9.69 8.84
CA GLN A 246 -16.40 10.89 8.28
C GLN A 246 -17.85 10.64 7.89
N HIS A 247 -18.18 9.42 7.46
CA HIS A 247 -19.49 9.10 6.90
C HIS A 247 -20.44 8.40 7.90
N CYS A 248 -19.96 8.19 9.14
CA CYS A 248 -20.74 7.68 10.26
C CYS A 248 -21.75 8.71 10.80
N ASP A 249 -22.84 8.19 11.39
CA ASP A 249 -23.72 8.96 12.27
C ASP A 249 -23.11 9.08 13.69
N ASN A 250 -23.77 9.79 14.61
CA ASN A 250 -23.19 10.21 15.90
C ASN A 250 -23.14 9.14 17.01
N ARG A 251 -23.37 7.86 16.69
CA ARG A 251 -23.40 6.78 17.71
C ARG A 251 -22.10 5.99 17.75
N ALA A 252 -22.03 5.08 18.73
CA ALA A 252 -20.90 4.20 18.91
C ALA A 252 -20.68 3.30 17.68
N ILE A 253 -19.41 3.07 17.38
CA ILE A 253 -18.92 2.29 16.25
C ILE A 253 -17.86 1.28 16.73
N PRO A 254 -17.60 0.22 15.95
CA PRO A 254 -16.53 -0.74 16.24
C PRO A 254 -15.16 -0.09 16.36
N ASN A 255 -14.32 -0.62 17.25
CA ASN A 255 -12.88 -0.28 17.31
C ASN A 255 -12.09 -1.14 16.31
N PHE A 256 -12.49 -1.10 15.04
CA PHE A 256 -11.89 -1.82 13.93
C PHE A 256 -11.97 -0.94 12.68
N PRO A 257 -11.14 -1.17 11.64
CA PRO A 257 -11.25 -0.41 10.41
C PRO A 257 -12.61 -0.63 9.74
N GLY A 258 -13.21 0.43 9.23
CA GLY A 258 -14.50 0.37 8.58
C GLY A 258 -15.24 1.70 8.61
N GLU A 259 -16.31 1.76 7.84
CA GLU A 259 -17.06 3.00 7.68
C GLU A 259 -18.53 2.71 7.40
N ASP A 260 -19.39 3.59 7.88
CA ASP A 260 -20.78 3.68 7.46
C ASP A 260 -20.92 4.81 6.44
N PHE A 261 -21.91 4.76 5.57
CA PHE A 261 -22.08 5.72 4.48
C PHE A 261 -23.42 6.46 4.60
N LEU A 262 -23.59 7.15 5.72
CA LEU A 262 -24.83 7.82 6.11
C LEU A 262 -24.77 9.34 5.94
N THR A 263 -23.63 9.95 6.26
CA THR A 263 -23.46 11.41 6.39
C THR A 263 -22.29 11.91 5.52
N ASP A 264 -22.19 13.23 5.34
CA ASP A 264 -21.04 13.87 4.69
C ASP A 264 -20.68 13.29 3.31
N LYS A 265 -21.71 13.06 2.49
CA LYS A 265 -21.62 12.53 1.12
C LYS A 265 -20.52 13.24 0.31
N PRO A 266 -19.56 12.52 -0.28
CA PRO A 266 -18.58 13.13 -1.18
C PRO A 266 -19.23 13.80 -2.40
N ASP A 267 -18.64 14.89 -2.90
CA ASP A 267 -19.20 15.66 -4.02
C ASP A 267 -19.28 14.87 -5.33
N TRP A 268 -18.38 13.90 -5.53
CA TRP A 268 -18.35 13.06 -6.72
C TRP A 268 -19.37 11.91 -6.69
N ILE A 269 -20.01 11.65 -5.54
CA ILE A 269 -21.09 10.68 -5.44
C ILE A 269 -22.44 11.40 -5.68
N PRO A 270 -23.24 10.99 -6.67
CA PRO A 270 -24.55 11.58 -6.93
C PRO A 270 -25.47 11.49 -5.72
N ALA A 271 -26.27 12.54 -5.47
CA ALA A 271 -27.13 12.64 -4.30
C ALA A 271 -28.16 11.50 -4.21
N GLU A 272 -28.65 11.02 -5.36
CA GLU A 272 -29.58 9.90 -5.45
C GLU A 272 -28.99 8.54 -5.06
N ARG A 273 -27.66 8.45 -4.91
CA ARG A 273 -26.96 7.26 -4.44
C ARG A 273 -26.61 7.30 -2.95
N TRP A 274 -27.04 8.34 -2.21
CA TRP A 274 -26.72 8.53 -0.80
C TRP A 274 -27.97 8.53 0.10
N PRO A 275 -27.99 7.87 1.27
CA PRO A 275 -26.96 6.99 1.86
C PRO A 275 -26.54 5.83 0.94
N LEU A 276 -25.26 5.45 1.00
CA LEU A 276 -24.68 4.54 0.02
C LEU A 276 -25.04 3.08 0.31
N ASP A 277 -26.00 2.56 -0.46
CA ASP A 277 -26.38 1.15 -0.40
C ASP A 277 -25.32 0.26 -1.09
N ILE A 278 -24.42 -0.32 -0.29
CA ILE A 278 -23.30 -1.14 -0.76
C ILE A 278 -23.72 -2.57 -1.14
N THR A 279 -25.00 -2.94 -0.94
CA THR A 279 -25.52 -4.27 -1.31
C THR A 279 -26.01 -4.37 -2.76
N ARG A 280 -25.81 -3.30 -3.54
CA ARG A 280 -26.11 -3.22 -4.98
C ARG A 280 -25.00 -3.83 -5.87
N GLY A 281 -24.03 -4.50 -5.25
CA GLY A 281 -22.86 -5.07 -5.89
C GLY A 281 -21.68 -4.11 -5.97
N GLY A 282 -20.50 -4.67 -6.22
CA GLY A 282 -19.22 -3.96 -6.13
C GLY A 282 -18.19 -4.83 -5.42
N VAL A 283 -17.11 -4.22 -4.97
CA VAL A 283 -16.06 -4.90 -4.19
C VAL A 283 -15.63 -4.06 -2.99
N ALA A 284 -15.34 -4.73 -1.88
CA ALA A 284 -14.56 -4.17 -0.78
C ALA A 284 -13.11 -4.65 -0.93
N PHE A 285 -12.14 -3.79 -0.66
CA PHE A 285 -10.73 -4.14 -0.78
C PHE A 285 -9.85 -3.28 0.13
N VAL A 286 -8.61 -3.72 0.33
CA VAL A 286 -7.60 -3.03 1.13
C VAL A 286 -6.36 -2.81 0.28
N THR A 287 -5.81 -1.61 0.33
CA THR A 287 -4.60 -1.19 -0.38
C THR A 287 -3.48 -0.82 0.58
N VAL A 288 -2.25 -0.81 0.07
CA VAL A 288 -1.11 -0.11 0.67
C VAL A 288 -1.02 1.27 0.01
N GLU A 289 -1.20 2.31 0.81
CA GLU A 289 -1.21 3.71 0.36
C GLU A 289 0.05 4.43 0.84
N PRO A 290 0.68 5.26 -0.01
CA PRO A 290 1.73 6.18 0.42
C PRO A 290 1.30 7.03 1.63
N ASN A 291 2.25 7.45 2.45
CA ASN A 291 2.01 8.38 3.55
C ASN A 291 3.15 9.42 3.60
N PRO A 292 2.89 10.69 3.23
CA PRO A 292 1.58 11.27 2.88
C PRO A 292 1.02 10.73 1.56
N ASP A 293 -0.31 10.64 1.50
CA ASP A 293 -1.05 10.35 0.27
C ASP A 293 -1.70 11.62 -0.25
N ASN A 294 -1.62 11.82 -1.55
CA ASN A 294 -2.13 13.00 -2.22
C ASN A 294 -3.34 12.71 -3.14
N ASP A 295 -3.80 11.46 -3.27
CA ASP A 295 -5.02 11.12 -4.01
C ASP A 295 -6.06 10.42 -3.14
N LEU A 296 -6.84 11.22 -2.40
CA LEU A 296 -7.94 10.74 -1.56
C LEU A 296 -9.12 10.12 -2.34
N ARG A 297 -9.10 10.14 -3.69
CA ARG A 297 -10.20 9.63 -4.51
C ARG A 297 -9.88 8.29 -5.15
N ARG A 298 -8.61 8.04 -5.44
CA ARG A 298 -8.19 6.86 -6.21
C ARG A 298 -7.34 5.96 -5.33
N PRO A 299 -7.76 4.69 -5.16
CA PRO A 299 -6.95 3.72 -4.44
C PRO A 299 -5.61 3.50 -5.15
N SER A 300 -4.56 3.29 -4.37
CA SER A 300 -3.30 2.74 -4.86
C SER A 300 -3.52 1.43 -5.61
N ASN A 301 -2.70 1.24 -6.65
CA ASN A 301 -2.66 -0.01 -7.38
C ASN A 301 -2.13 -1.18 -6.52
N LEU A 302 -1.61 -0.92 -5.30
CA LEU A 302 -1.08 -1.91 -4.35
C LEU A 302 -2.19 -2.59 -3.51
N VAL A 303 -3.13 -3.27 -4.18
CA VAL A 303 -4.21 -4.04 -3.55
C VAL A 303 -3.69 -5.31 -2.85
N VAL A 304 -4.06 -5.49 -1.58
CA VAL A 304 -3.67 -6.64 -0.74
C VAL A 304 -4.82 -7.65 -0.61
N LEU A 305 -6.01 -7.17 -0.23
CA LEU A 305 -7.21 -7.98 -0.04
C LEU A 305 -8.34 -7.45 -0.92
N ARG A 306 -9.17 -8.33 -1.46
CA ARG A 306 -10.33 -7.95 -2.29
C ARG A 306 -11.44 -8.98 -2.15
N GLY A 307 -12.68 -8.53 -2.02
CA GLY A 307 -13.85 -9.38 -1.89
C GLY A 307 -15.09 -8.74 -2.51
N ASN A 308 -15.95 -9.57 -3.08
CA ASN A 308 -17.20 -9.09 -3.67
C ASN A 308 -18.16 -8.64 -2.57
N LEU A 309 -18.71 -7.45 -2.73
CA LEU A 309 -19.85 -7.03 -1.94
C LEU A 309 -21.05 -7.93 -2.27
N PRO A 310 -21.86 -8.28 -1.27
CA PRO A 310 -23.01 -9.14 -1.50
C PRO A 310 -24.03 -8.44 -2.40
N GLN A 311 -24.69 -9.23 -3.25
CA GLN A 311 -25.76 -8.74 -4.12
C GLN A 311 -27.11 -9.17 -3.57
N ALA A 312 -27.99 -8.18 -3.37
CA ALA A 312 -29.36 -8.32 -2.88
C ALA A 312 -29.47 -8.80 -1.42
N VAL A 313 -30.35 -8.14 -0.66
CA VAL A 313 -30.86 -8.62 0.62
C VAL A 313 -32.03 -9.56 0.30
N PRO A 314 -31.90 -10.90 0.42
CA PRO A 314 -32.93 -11.83 -0.07
C PRO A 314 -34.24 -11.76 0.73
N SER A 315 -34.23 -11.07 1.87
CA SER A 315 -35.38 -10.87 2.74
C SER A 315 -35.03 -9.78 3.77
N PRO A 316 -35.96 -8.91 4.20
CA PRO A 316 -35.74 -7.97 5.31
C PRO A 316 -35.32 -8.67 6.62
N TYR A 317 -35.37 -10.00 6.68
CA TYR A 317 -35.00 -10.85 7.81
C TYR A 317 -33.75 -11.71 7.60
N THR A 318 -33.03 -11.60 6.47
CA THR A 318 -31.77 -12.33 6.28
C THR A 318 -30.60 -11.34 6.34
N PRO A 319 -29.91 -11.22 7.48
CA PRO A 319 -28.77 -10.33 7.60
C PRO A 319 -27.65 -10.81 6.68
N ILE A 320 -27.19 -9.97 5.75
CA ILE A 320 -25.96 -10.25 5.02
C ILE A 320 -24.77 -9.85 5.89
N ARG A 321 -24.60 -10.52 7.02
CA ARG A 321 -23.64 -10.08 8.04
C ARG A 321 -22.23 -10.62 7.83
N ARG A 322 -22.06 -11.75 7.15
CA ARG A 322 -20.76 -12.42 7.06
C ARG A 322 -20.36 -12.59 5.61
N VAL A 323 -19.41 -11.78 5.17
CA VAL A 323 -18.82 -11.88 3.85
C VAL A 323 -17.35 -12.26 4.01
N ASN A 324 -16.92 -13.25 3.24
CA ASN A 324 -15.52 -13.64 3.23
C ASN A 324 -14.78 -12.81 2.19
N PHE A 325 -13.55 -12.40 2.49
CA PHE A 325 -12.58 -12.14 1.43
C PHE A 325 -12.19 -13.51 0.86
N PRO A 326 -12.62 -13.90 -0.36
CA PRO A 326 -12.13 -15.13 -0.96
C PRO A 326 -10.60 -15.02 -1.07
N ILE A 327 -9.92 -16.09 -0.64
CA ILE A 327 -8.47 -16.21 -0.45
C ILE A 327 -7.62 -15.45 -1.50
N GLY A 328 -6.75 -14.56 -1.02
CA GLY A 328 -5.30 -14.52 -1.29
C GLY A 328 -4.77 -14.58 -2.73
N SER A 329 -5.43 -13.99 -3.72
CA SER A 329 -4.92 -14.01 -5.12
C SER A 329 -4.37 -12.68 -5.64
N VAL A 330 -4.46 -11.58 -4.88
CA VAL A 330 -4.13 -10.24 -5.41
C VAL A 330 -2.67 -9.84 -5.11
N ALA A 331 -2.15 -10.07 -3.90
CA ALA A 331 -0.79 -9.63 -3.54
C ALA A 331 0.30 -10.09 -4.53
N GLY A 332 0.29 -11.37 -4.93
CA GLY A 332 1.30 -11.92 -5.85
C GLY A 332 1.32 -11.30 -7.25
N VAL A 333 0.27 -10.58 -7.67
CA VAL A 333 0.15 -9.94 -9.00
C VAL A 333 0.23 -8.42 -8.96
N THR A 334 0.29 -7.81 -7.79
CA THR A 334 0.07 -6.37 -7.62
C THR A 334 1.35 -5.60 -7.37
N PHE A 335 2.27 -6.14 -6.56
CA PHE A 335 3.43 -5.37 -6.12
C PHE A 335 4.49 -5.20 -7.23
N PRO A 336 5.09 -4.00 -7.34
CA PRO A 336 6.20 -3.73 -8.21
C PRO A 336 7.35 -4.72 -8.06
N LYS A 337 7.94 -5.07 -9.20
CA LYS A 337 9.20 -5.80 -9.27
C LYS A 337 10.05 -5.14 -10.34
N VAL A 338 11.32 -4.89 -10.07
CA VAL A 338 12.20 -4.22 -11.04
C VAL A 338 13.49 -5.00 -11.14
N GLU A 339 13.82 -5.49 -12.34
CA GLU A 339 15.16 -5.99 -12.61
C GLU A 339 16.10 -4.79 -12.78
N ALA A 340 17.14 -4.74 -11.97
CA ALA A 340 18.25 -3.80 -12.11
C ALA A 340 19.45 -4.56 -12.67
N VAL A 341 19.88 -4.19 -13.88
CA VAL A 341 21.04 -4.78 -14.55
C VAL A 341 22.20 -3.79 -14.48
N PHE A 342 23.31 -4.19 -13.86
CA PHE A 342 24.49 -3.36 -13.70
C PHE A 342 25.35 -3.45 -14.95
N ILE A 343 25.53 -2.33 -15.63
CA ILE A 343 26.18 -2.27 -16.94
C ILE A 343 27.31 -1.26 -16.98
N ARG A 344 28.19 -1.45 -17.96
CA ARG A 344 29.24 -0.50 -18.33
C ARG A 344 28.76 0.32 -19.53
N ARG A 345 28.87 1.64 -19.42
CA ARG A 345 28.52 2.62 -20.45
C ARG A 345 29.73 3.46 -20.82
#